data_AF-A0A343TMC7-F1
#
_entry.id   AF-A0A343TMC7-F1
#
_cell.length_a   1.000
_cell.length_b   1.000
_cell.length_c   1.000
_cell.angle_alpha   90.00
_cell.angle_beta   90.00
_cell.angle_gamma   90.00
#
_symmetry.space_group_name_H-M   'P 1'
#
loop_
_entity.id
_entity.type
_entity.pdbx_description
1 polymer ?
#
loop_
_entity_poly.entity_id
_entity_poly.type
_entity_poly.pdbx_seq_one_letter_code
_entity_poly.pdbx_strand_id
1 'polypeptide(L)'
;MFRRESKGFDAGAALRSGRSFIYDTGNTLAVVTTDAIARTLRTLAERTATAKPPYAGVIEEADAALGELDRAASFVDTDGLIRLSEATDSARRDEREELAERGETALGAYQRLREAAAGDVTRSPEHRGRTPPEKGSPSEPNRSVRGTHIPQKVQRSTNDTG
;
A
#
# COMPACT_ATOMS: atom_id res chain seq x y z
N MET A 1 -55.89 42.21 -28.16
CA MET A 1 -56.06 41.39 -26.93
C MET A 1 -55.48 40.00 -27.24
N PHE A 2 -54.26 39.68 -26.79
CA PHE A 2 -53.68 38.35 -27.01
C PHE A 2 -53.57 37.60 -25.68
N ARG A 3 -54.42 36.58 -25.54
CA ARG A 3 -54.50 35.66 -24.39
C ARG A 3 -53.28 34.73 -24.41
N ARG A 4 -52.44 34.79 -23.37
CA ARG A 4 -51.29 33.90 -23.18
C ARG A 4 -51.77 32.65 -22.44
N GLU A 5 -51.95 31.54 -23.14
CA GLU A 5 -52.11 30.22 -22.53
C GLU A 5 -50.73 29.63 -22.25
N SER A 6 -50.33 29.63 -20.98
CA SER A 6 -49.13 28.95 -20.49
C SER A 6 -49.42 27.45 -20.36
N LYS A 7 -49.32 26.70 -21.46
CA LYS A 7 -49.30 25.23 -21.38
C LYS A 7 -47.93 24.78 -20.88
N GLY A 8 -47.93 24.04 -19.77
CA GLY A 8 -46.74 23.53 -19.09
C GLY A 8 -45.82 22.77 -20.04
N PHE A 9 -44.53 23.05 -19.92
CA PHE A 9 -43.45 22.40 -20.67
C PHE A 9 -43.25 20.98 -20.12
N ASP A 10 -43.80 19.98 -20.82
CA ASP A 10 -43.58 18.57 -20.52
C ASP A 10 -42.36 18.05 -21.29
N ALA A 11 -41.21 18.07 -20.63
CA ALA A 11 -39.95 17.58 -21.18
C ALA A 11 -40.01 16.08 -21.55
N GLY A 12 -40.89 15.30 -20.90
CA GLY A 12 -41.05 13.86 -21.15
C GLY A 12 -41.71 13.55 -22.50
N ALA A 13 -42.60 14.42 -22.97
CA ALA A 13 -43.24 14.27 -24.29
C ALA A 13 -42.29 14.64 -25.44
N ALA A 14 -41.41 15.63 -25.23
CA ALA A 14 -40.42 16.06 -26.23
C ALA A 14 -39.36 14.98 -26.52
N LEU A 15 -38.96 14.21 -25.49
CA LEU A 15 -37.99 13.11 -25.60
C LEU A 15 -38.43 11.99 -26.53
N ARG A 16 -39.74 11.74 -26.70
CA ARG A 16 -40.28 10.71 -27.61
C ARG A 16 -40.47 11.17 -29.06
N SER A 17 -40.40 12.48 -29.33
CA SER A 17 -40.82 13.06 -30.61
C SER A 17 -39.69 13.39 -31.58
N GLY A 18 -38.41 13.32 -31.19
CA GLY A 18 -37.28 13.64 -32.07
C GLY A 18 -37.24 15.10 -32.56
N ARG A 19 -37.80 16.04 -31.78
CA ARG A 19 -37.87 17.46 -32.17
C ARG A 19 -36.51 18.14 -32.02
N SER A 20 -35.97 18.67 -33.11
CA SER A 20 -34.77 19.52 -33.09
C SER A 20 -35.10 20.93 -32.57
N PHE A 21 -34.24 21.47 -31.71
CA PHE A 21 -34.35 22.85 -31.25
C PHE A 21 -33.30 23.71 -31.95
N ILE A 22 -33.75 24.79 -32.60
CA ILE A 22 -32.88 25.77 -33.25
C ILE A 22 -32.59 26.86 -32.21
N TYR A 23 -31.33 27.02 -31.84
CA TYR A 23 -30.87 28.14 -31.00
C TYR A 23 -30.19 29.17 -31.91
N ASP A 24 -30.65 30.42 -31.83
CA ASP A 24 -29.96 31.56 -32.46
C ASP A 24 -28.86 32.04 -31.51
N THR A 25 -27.62 31.64 -31.78
CA THR A 25 -26.43 32.13 -31.08
C THR A 25 -25.69 33.22 -31.87
N GLY A 26 -26.40 33.97 -32.72
CA GLY A 26 -25.91 35.23 -33.30
C GLY A 26 -24.88 35.10 -34.43
N ASN A 27 -24.43 33.90 -34.81
CA ASN A 27 -23.63 33.73 -36.04
C ASN A 27 -23.64 32.32 -36.67
N THR A 28 -24.40 31.37 -36.14
CA THR A 28 -24.52 30.03 -36.74
C THR A 28 -25.81 29.35 -36.26
N LEU A 29 -26.67 28.91 -37.19
CA LEU A 29 -27.80 28.02 -36.87
C LEU A 29 -27.25 26.63 -36.53
N ALA A 30 -26.85 26.43 -35.27
CA ALA A 30 -26.54 25.10 -34.78
C ALA A 30 -27.86 24.37 -34.47
N VAL A 31 -28.25 23.42 -35.32
CA VAL A 31 -29.33 22.49 -35.00
C VAL A 31 -28.80 21.54 -33.92
N VAL A 32 -29.08 21.85 -32.66
CA VAL A 32 -28.74 20.96 -31.55
C VAL A 32 -29.85 19.92 -31.46
N THR A 33 -29.57 18.72 -31.97
CA THR A 33 -30.46 17.58 -31.81
C THR A 33 -30.14 16.83 -30.53
N THR A 34 -31.14 16.17 -29.95
CA THR A 34 -30.96 15.29 -28.80
C THR A 34 -29.93 14.18 -29.12
N ASP A 35 -29.87 13.71 -30.36
CA ASP A 35 -28.87 12.73 -30.80
C ASP A 35 -27.44 13.30 -30.81
N ALA A 36 -27.27 14.56 -31.23
CA ALA A 36 -25.97 15.23 -31.19
C ALA A 36 -25.49 15.42 -29.74
N ILE A 37 -26.40 15.76 -28.82
CA ILE A 37 -26.12 15.84 -27.37
C ILE A 37 -25.80 14.44 -26.83
N ALA A 38 -26.61 13.42 -27.14
CA ALA A 38 -26.41 12.06 -26.66
C ALA A 38 -25.06 11.49 -27.14
N ARG A 39 -24.67 11.79 -28.38
CA ARG A 39 -23.38 11.36 -28.93
C ARG A 39 -22.21 12.07 -28.27
N THR A 40 -22.28 13.39 -28.07
CA THR A 40 -21.22 14.14 -27.39
C THR A 40 -21.08 13.73 -25.92
N LEU A 41 -22.18 13.53 -25.20
CA LEU A 41 -22.16 13.02 -23.83
C LEU A 41 -21.58 11.60 -23.75
N ARG A 42 -21.91 10.72 -24.69
CA ARG A 42 -21.31 9.38 -24.76
C ARG A 42 -19.81 9.44 -25.00
N THR A 43 -19.35 10.24 -25.95
CA THR A 43 -17.92 10.43 -26.21
C THR A 43 -17.20 11.04 -25.02
N LEU A 44 -17.85 11.97 -24.31
CA LEU A 44 -17.30 12.51 -23.06
C LEU A 44 -17.19 11.44 -21.98
N ALA A 45 -18.25 10.66 -21.78
CA ALA A 45 -18.28 9.56 -20.82
C ALA A 45 -17.22 8.49 -21.12
N GLU A 46 -17.04 8.11 -22.39
CA GLU A 46 -15.99 7.17 -22.82
C GLU A 46 -14.59 7.73 -22.55
N ARG A 47 -14.39 9.03 -22.81
CA ARG A 47 -13.10 9.70 -22.55
C ARG A 47 -12.80 9.82 -21.06
N THR A 48 -13.80 10.08 -20.22
CA THR A 48 -13.62 10.13 -18.76
C THR A 48 -13.54 8.73 -18.15
N ALA A 49 -14.20 7.74 -18.72
CA ALA A 49 -14.16 6.35 -18.25
C ALA A 49 -12.79 5.69 -18.47
N THR A 50 -12.02 6.16 -19.45
CA THR A 50 -10.66 5.69 -19.75
C THR A 50 -9.56 6.52 -19.09
N ALA A 51 -9.91 7.68 -18.54
CA ALA A 51 -8.98 8.48 -17.75
C ALA A 51 -8.69 7.74 -16.44
N LYS A 52 -7.42 7.41 -16.23
CA LYS A 52 -7.00 6.79 -14.97
C LYS A 52 -7.31 7.76 -13.82
N PRO A 53 -8.02 7.31 -12.77
CA PRO A 53 -8.35 8.18 -11.65
C PRO A 53 -7.07 8.67 -10.95
N PRO A 54 -7.06 9.91 -10.44
CA PRO A 54 -5.86 10.50 -9.82
C PRO A 54 -5.36 9.66 -8.63
N TYR A 55 -6.26 9.06 -7.84
CA TYR A 55 -5.91 8.19 -6.71
C TYR A 55 -5.19 6.90 -7.14
N ALA A 56 -5.45 6.39 -8.35
CA ALA A 56 -4.77 5.20 -8.86
C ALA A 56 -3.27 5.46 -9.13
N GLY A 57 -2.91 6.71 -9.48
CA GLY A 57 -1.51 7.11 -9.63
C GLY A 57 -0.76 7.10 -8.30
N VAL A 58 -1.39 7.60 -7.23
CA VAL A 58 -0.80 7.63 -5.88
C VAL A 58 -0.59 6.22 -5.33
N ILE A 59 -1.57 5.33 -5.50
CA ILE A 59 -1.49 3.94 -5.03
C ILE A 59 -0.33 3.20 -5.74
N GLU A 60 -0.19 3.38 -7.05
CA GLU A 60 0.91 2.77 -7.80
C GLU A 60 2.28 3.37 -7.46
N GLU A 61 2.35 4.68 -7.23
CA GLU A 61 3.58 5.34 -6.78
C GLU A 61 4.05 4.75 -5.45
N ALA A 62 3.12 4.59 -4.50
CA ALA A 62 3.41 4.04 -3.18
C ALA A 62 3.88 2.59 -3.24
N ASP A 63 3.22 1.78 -4.07
CA ASP A 63 3.55 0.36 -4.32
C ASP A 63 4.94 0.23 -4.97
N ALA A 64 5.24 1.06 -5.98
CA ALA A 64 6.55 1.08 -6.61
C ALA A 64 7.67 1.53 -5.65
N ALA A 65 7.39 2.52 -4.79
CA ALA A 65 8.35 3.02 -3.81
C ALA A 65 8.75 1.96 -2.78
N LEU A 66 7.87 1.01 -2.43
CA LEU A 66 8.20 -0.08 -1.50
C LEU A 66 9.32 -1.01 -2.00
N GLY A 67 9.61 -1.02 -3.31
CA GLY A 67 10.73 -1.77 -3.88
C GLY A 67 12.11 -1.14 -3.63
N GLU A 68 12.16 0.13 -3.21
CA GLU A 68 13.40 0.92 -3.09
C GLU A 68 13.40 1.69 -1.77
N LEU A 69 14.27 1.35 -0.82
CA LEU A 69 14.23 1.90 0.55
C LEU A 69 14.31 3.43 0.60
N ASP A 70 15.21 4.04 -0.17
CA ASP A 70 15.36 5.51 -0.23
C ASP A 70 14.10 6.18 -0.78
N ARG A 71 13.45 5.53 -1.74
CA ARG A 71 12.21 6.01 -2.34
C ARG A 71 11.03 5.87 -1.40
N ALA A 72 10.94 4.76 -0.66
CA ALA A 72 9.97 4.58 0.40
C ALA A 72 10.14 5.63 1.51
N ALA A 73 11.36 5.94 1.92
CA ALA A 73 11.64 6.99 2.90
C ALA A 73 11.20 8.38 2.37
N SER A 74 11.59 8.72 1.14
CA SER A 74 11.17 9.97 0.50
C SER A 74 9.64 10.07 0.33
N PHE A 75 8.97 8.95 0.09
CA PHE A 75 7.50 8.92 0.01
C PHE A 75 6.88 9.29 1.36
N VAL A 76 7.40 8.74 2.47
CA VAL A 76 6.95 9.10 3.82
C VAL A 76 7.23 10.57 4.13
N ASP A 77 8.42 11.08 3.79
CA ASP A 77 8.83 12.47 4.05
C ASP A 77 7.99 13.52 3.30
N THR A 78 7.33 13.13 2.21
CA THR A 78 6.52 14.01 1.35
C THR A 78 5.01 13.85 1.59
N ASP A 79 4.64 13.57 2.85
CA ASP A 79 3.26 13.31 3.29
C ASP A 79 2.57 12.20 2.48
N GLY A 80 3.35 11.28 1.89
CA GLY A 80 2.85 10.24 1.01
C GLY A 80 1.87 9.28 1.69
N LEU A 81 2.01 9.07 3.01
CA LEU A 81 1.08 8.23 3.77
C LEU A 81 -0.32 8.84 3.90
N ILE A 82 -0.40 10.17 4.07
CA ILE A 82 -1.69 10.88 4.12
C ILE A 82 -2.34 10.79 2.73
N ARG A 83 -1.57 11.11 1.68
CA ARG A 83 -2.04 11.00 0.28
C ARG A 83 -2.48 9.58 -0.08
N LEU A 84 -1.76 8.56 0.38
CA LEU A 84 -2.11 7.16 0.14
C LEU A 84 -3.39 6.75 0.87
N SER A 85 -3.58 7.19 2.11
CA SER A 85 -4.83 6.95 2.86
C SER A 85 -6.03 7.57 2.15
N GLU A 86 -5.92 8.85 1.75
CA GLU A 86 -6.98 9.56 1.02
C GLU A 86 -7.28 8.92 -0.35
N ALA A 87 -6.23 8.47 -1.05
CA ALA A 87 -6.36 7.76 -2.32
C ALA A 87 -7.08 6.41 -2.15
N THR A 88 -6.79 5.68 -1.08
CA THR A 88 -7.43 4.40 -0.75
C THR A 88 -8.92 4.59 -0.42
N ASP A 89 -9.26 5.61 0.38
CA ASP A 89 -10.64 5.95 0.68
C ASP A 89 -11.42 6.39 -0.58
N SER A 90 -10.76 7.14 -1.48
CA SER A 90 -11.35 7.54 -2.76
C SER A 90 -11.61 6.33 -3.66
N ALA A 91 -10.67 5.38 -3.74
CA ALA A 91 -10.85 4.14 -4.48
C ALA A 91 -12.03 3.32 -3.96
N ARG A 92 -12.19 3.23 -2.62
CA ARG A 92 -13.32 2.56 -1.98
C ARG A 92 -14.65 3.24 -2.28
N ARG A 93 -14.70 4.57 -2.23
CA ARG A 93 -15.92 5.36 -2.58
C ARG A 93 -16.34 5.17 -4.04
N ASP A 94 -15.36 5.03 -4.93
CA ASP A 94 -15.57 4.79 -6.36
C ASP A 94 -15.74 3.30 -6.70
N GLU A 95 -15.93 2.44 -5.69
CA GLU A 95 -16.14 0.98 -5.81
C GLU A 95 -15.03 0.28 -6.61
N ARG A 96 -13.80 0.78 -6.51
CA ARG A 96 -12.59 0.21 -7.13
C ARG A 96 -11.86 -0.69 -6.15
N GLU A 97 -12.47 -1.83 -5.82
CA GLU A 97 -12.01 -2.71 -4.74
C GLU A 97 -10.54 -3.13 -4.90
N GLU A 98 -10.12 -3.56 -6.09
CA GLU A 98 -8.72 -3.96 -6.35
C GLU A 98 -7.70 -2.86 -6.05
N LEU A 99 -8.05 -1.59 -6.35
CA LEU A 99 -7.19 -0.45 -6.03
C LEU A 99 -7.19 -0.15 -4.53
N ALA A 100 -8.36 -0.24 -3.88
CA ALA A 100 -8.46 -0.05 -2.44
C ALA A 100 -7.64 -1.11 -1.68
N GLU A 101 -7.75 -2.39 -2.06
CA GLU A 101 -6.98 -3.49 -1.47
C GLU A 101 -5.46 -3.30 -1.64
N ARG A 102 -5.02 -2.85 -2.82
CA ARG A 102 -3.60 -2.50 -3.05
C ARG A 102 -3.14 -1.35 -2.15
N GLY A 103 -3.98 -0.32 -2.00
CA GLY A 103 -3.71 0.81 -1.11
C GLY A 103 -3.57 0.38 0.36
N GLU A 104 -4.50 -0.43 0.87
CA GLU A 104 -4.44 -0.99 2.23
C GLU A 104 -3.20 -1.88 2.44
N THR A 105 -2.87 -2.70 1.43
CA THR A 105 -1.67 -3.54 1.46
C THR A 105 -0.40 -2.69 1.56
N ALA A 106 -0.31 -1.61 0.79
CA ALA A 106 0.81 -0.68 0.83
C ALA A 106 0.88 0.03 2.19
N LEU A 107 -0.23 0.53 2.73
CA LEU A 107 -0.29 1.12 4.07
C LEU A 107 0.23 0.17 5.15
N GLY A 108 -0.21 -1.10 5.12
CA GLY A 108 0.27 -2.13 6.04
C GLY A 108 1.77 -2.45 5.86
N ALA A 109 2.33 -2.29 4.67
CA ALA A 109 3.78 -2.43 4.45
C ALA A 109 4.57 -1.26 5.05
N TYR A 110 4.12 -0.02 4.84
CA TYR A 110 4.74 1.17 5.46
C TYR A 110 4.65 1.16 6.99
N GLN A 111 3.55 0.69 7.57
CA GLN A 111 3.42 0.52 9.02
C GLN A 111 4.47 -0.48 9.56
N ARG A 112 4.61 -1.64 8.92
CA ARG A 112 5.64 -2.63 9.27
C ARG A 112 7.06 -2.09 9.10
N LEU A 113 7.33 -1.30 8.06
CA LEU A 113 8.61 -0.62 7.86
C LEU A 113 8.92 0.31 9.04
N ARG A 114 7.93 1.12 9.46
CA ARG A 114 8.07 2.05 10.59
C ARG A 114 8.30 1.31 11.90
N GLU A 115 7.57 0.21 12.14
CA GLU A 115 7.76 -0.64 13.32
C GLU A 115 9.16 -1.26 13.33
N ALA A 116 9.63 -1.76 12.19
CA ALA A 116 10.98 -2.31 12.06
C ALA A 116 12.05 -1.26 12.35
N ALA A 117 11.90 -0.05 11.79
CA ALA A 117 12.82 1.06 12.05
C ALA A 117 12.82 1.47 13.54
N ALA A 118 11.66 1.52 14.19
CA ALA A 118 11.56 1.85 15.63
C ALA A 118 12.12 0.73 16.53
N GLY A 119 11.96 -0.53 16.14
CA GLY A 119 12.47 -1.71 16.85
C GLY A 119 13.98 -1.93 16.70
N ASP A 120 14.62 -1.26 15.74
CA ASP A 120 16.08 -1.24 15.57
C ASP A 120 16.73 -0.17 16.48
N VAL A 121 16.10 0.99 16.62
CA VAL A 121 16.54 2.07 17.54
C VAL A 121 16.56 1.61 19.00
N THR A 122 15.66 0.72 19.40
CA THR A 122 15.62 0.14 20.75
C THR A 122 16.58 -1.04 20.96
N ARG A 123 17.20 -1.57 19.89
CA ARG A 123 18.19 -2.67 19.93
C ARG A 123 19.65 -2.22 19.73
N SER A 124 19.93 -0.92 19.77
CA SER A 124 21.30 -0.38 19.77
C SER A 124 21.97 -0.50 21.18
N PRO A 125 23.31 -0.51 21.29
CA PRO A 125 24.09 -1.72 21.49
C PRO A 125 24.86 -1.69 22.81
N GLU A 126 24.23 -2.14 23.91
CA GLU A 126 24.91 -2.21 25.23
C GLU A 126 25.55 -3.58 25.50
N HIS A 127 25.83 -4.37 24.45
CA HIS A 127 26.36 -5.73 24.60
C HIS A 127 27.55 -6.07 23.71
N ARG A 128 28.51 -5.15 23.60
CA ARG A 128 29.83 -5.48 23.03
C ARG A 128 30.95 -4.91 23.91
N GLY A 129 31.13 -5.49 25.09
CA GLY A 129 32.20 -5.06 25.98
C GLY A 129 32.38 -5.82 27.30
N ARG A 130 31.83 -7.02 27.47
CA ARG A 130 32.15 -7.84 28.66
C ARG A 130 32.77 -9.16 28.23
N THR A 131 34.09 -9.13 28.05
CA THR A 131 34.91 -10.33 28.19
C THR A 131 34.53 -11.03 29.49
N PRO A 132 34.32 -12.36 29.51
CA PRO A 132 34.24 -13.10 30.76
C PRO A 132 35.50 -12.82 31.58
N PRO A 133 35.42 -12.49 32.88
CA PRO A 133 36.62 -12.34 33.67
C PRO A 133 37.31 -13.70 33.79
N GLU A 134 38.38 -13.85 33.03
CA GLU A 134 39.45 -14.80 33.27
C GLU A 134 40.02 -14.50 34.67
N LYS A 135 39.66 -15.31 35.66
CA LYS A 135 40.39 -15.39 36.93
C LYS A 135 41.10 -16.72 36.98
N GLY A 136 42.43 -16.63 36.89
CA GLY A 136 43.35 -17.73 37.12
C GLY A 136 43.19 -18.37 38.50
N SER A 137 43.59 -19.64 38.53
CA SER A 137 43.81 -20.62 39.60
C SER A 137 44.64 -20.09 40.79
N PRO A 138 45.03 -20.89 41.81
CA PRO A 138 44.51 -22.16 42.36
C PRO A 138 44.36 -22.13 43.90
N SER A 139 43.40 -22.85 44.49
CA SER A 139 43.41 -23.18 45.92
C SER A 139 42.62 -24.46 46.20
N GLU A 140 43.26 -25.61 46.08
CA GLU A 140 43.03 -26.73 47.01
C GLU A 140 43.89 -26.48 48.28
N PRO A 141 43.65 -27.11 49.45
CA PRO A 141 42.79 -28.28 49.71
C PRO A 141 41.92 -28.18 50.99
N ASN A 142 40.82 -28.96 51.09
CA ASN A 142 40.69 -30.01 52.12
C ASN A 142 39.40 -30.85 52.00
N ARG A 143 39.62 -32.12 51.66
CA ARG A 143 39.12 -33.35 52.30
C ARG A 143 37.63 -33.61 52.54
N SER A 144 37.31 -34.84 52.12
CA SER A 144 36.31 -35.79 52.62
C SER A 144 34.88 -35.45 52.17
N VAL A 145 34.18 -36.33 51.45
CA VAL A 145 33.86 -37.70 51.91
C VAL A 145 33.62 -38.66 50.74
N ARG A 146 34.16 -39.89 50.88
CA ARG A 146 33.67 -41.21 50.44
C ARG A 146 33.10 -41.41 49.02
N GLY A 147 33.70 -42.37 48.30
CA GLY A 147 33.07 -43.04 47.17
C GLY A 147 33.99 -44.01 46.45
N THR A 148 34.26 -45.15 47.07
CA THR A 148 34.91 -46.34 46.51
C THR A 148 34.31 -46.77 45.17
N HIS A 149 35.11 -46.88 44.10
CA HIS A 149 35.44 -48.15 43.42
C HIS A 149 36.25 -47.92 42.14
N ILE A 150 37.43 -48.55 42.08
CA ILE A 150 38.21 -48.81 40.87
C ILE A 150 37.97 -50.27 40.49
N PRO A 151 37.68 -50.55 39.22
CA PRO A 151 38.33 -51.71 38.61
C PRO A 151 39.19 -51.31 37.40
N GLN A 152 40.46 -51.69 37.48
CA GLN A 152 41.38 -51.69 36.35
C GLN A 152 40.92 -52.74 35.33
N LYS A 153 40.92 -52.40 34.04
CA LYS A 153 40.99 -53.38 32.96
C LYS A 153 42.13 -53.07 32.00
N VAL A 154 43.18 -53.88 32.17
CA VAL A 154 43.93 -54.62 31.14
C VAL A 154 44.33 -53.84 29.88
N GLN A 155 45.59 -53.43 29.84
CA GLN A 155 46.35 -53.30 28.60
C GLN A 155 46.74 -54.70 28.10
N ARG A 156 46.31 -55.09 26.90
CA ARG A 156 47.07 -56.01 26.03
C ARG A 156 46.52 -56.08 24.61
N SER A 157 47.43 -56.46 23.73
CA SER A 157 47.34 -56.68 22.28
C SER A 157 47.46 -55.43 21.43
N THR A 158 48.65 -55.12 20.92
CA THR A 158 49.30 -55.75 19.76
C THR A 158 48.38 -55.76 18.55
N ASN A 159 48.74 -55.00 17.52
CA ASN A 159 49.27 -55.58 16.30
C ASN A 159 49.91 -54.48 15.45
N ASP A 160 51.22 -54.61 15.35
CA ASP A 160 52.05 -54.11 14.26
C ASP A 160 51.90 -55.08 13.08
N THR A 161 52.05 -54.58 11.85
CA THR A 161 52.64 -55.25 10.65
C THR A 161 52.01 -54.71 9.36
N GLY A 162 52.85 -54.00 8.59
CA GLY A 162 53.06 -54.26 7.16
C GLY A 162 52.09 -53.67 6.17
#